data_AF-A0A8C5RKV4-F1
#
_entry.id   AF-A0A8C5RKV4-F1
#
_cell.length_a   1.000
_cell.length_b   1.000
_cell.length_c   1.000
_cell.angle_alpha   90.00
_cell.angle_beta   90.00
_cell.angle_gamma   90.00
#
_symmetry.space_group_name_H-M   'P 1'
#
loop_
_entity.id
_entity.type
_entity.pdbx_description
1 polymer ?
#
loop_
_entity_poly.entity_id
_entity_poly.type
_entity_poly.pdbx_seq_one_letter_code
_entity_poly.pdbx_strand_id
1 'polypeptide(L)'
;AGSPTLLNCLMYKMSYYRFGEMQLDFRTPPGFDRTRNAEIGNKDIKFKHLEEAFTSEHWLVRIYKVKKLDNRETLDHKPRLTNILPKQKYLSKKTAKRKRGYIKNKLILKKGKRPNRKTV
;
A
#
# COMPACT_ATOMS: atom_id res chain seq x y z
N ALA A 1 2.77 -10.25 26.42
CA ALA A 1 3.22 -9.61 25.16
C ALA A 1 4.68 -9.98 24.92
N GLY A 2 5.06 -10.33 23.69
CA GLY A 2 6.43 -10.72 23.36
C GLY A 2 7.39 -9.53 23.26
N SER A 3 8.70 -9.78 23.36
CA SER A 3 9.73 -8.76 23.14
C SER A 3 9.64 -8.16 21.72
N PRO A 4 9.92 -6.86 21.54
CA PRO A 4 9.99 -6.25 20.21
C PRO A 4 11.04 -6.93 19.30
N THR A 5 12.07 -7.54 19.86
CA THR A 5 13.07 -8.31 19.09
C THR A 5 12.47 -9.59 18.49
N LEU A 6 11.63 -10.30 19.26
CA LEU A 6 10.92 -11.49 18.80
C LEU A 6 9.86 -11.13 17.74
N LEU A 7 9.05 -10.11 18.00
CA LEU A 7 8.00 -9.69 17.06
C LEU A 7 8.55 -9.21 15.71
N ASN A 8 9.80 -8.76 15.69
CA ASN A 8 10.48 -8.32 14.47
C ASN A 8 11.33 -9.39 13.80
N CYS A 9 11.52 -10.56 14.42
CA CYS A 9 12.38 -11.59 13.88
C CYS A 9 11.79 -12.19 12.59
N LEU A 10 12.67 -12.70 11.72
CA LEU A 10 12.29 -13.21 10.42
C LEU A 10 11.35 -14.42 10.54
N MET A 11 11.67 -15.35 11.44
CA MET A 11 10.86 -16.55 11.68
C MET A 11 9.44 -16.20 12.10
N TYR A 12 9.27 -15.30 13.07
CA TYR A 12 7.96 -14.86 13.55
C TYR A 12 7.14 -14.26 12.41
N LYS A 13 7.76 -13.38 11.60
CA LYS A 13 7.12 -12.74 10.46
C LYS A 13 6.71 -13.76 9.39
N MET A 14 7.56 -14.75 9.11
CA MET A 14 7.27 -15.83 8.14
C MET A 14 6.15 -16.73 8.63
N SER A 15 6.20 -17.24 9.86
CA SER A 15 5.15 -18.14 10.35
C SER A 15 3.78 -17.46 10.44
N TYR A 16 3.72 -16.17 10.83
CA TYR A 16 2.46 -15.46 11.09
C TYR A 16 2.02 -14.47 10.01
N TYR A 17 2.63 -14.50 8.82
CA TYR A 17 2.21 -13.64 7.72
C TYR A 17 0.71 -13.82 7.41
N ARG A 18 -0.08 -12.74 7.46
CA ARG A 18 -1.55 -12.72 7.26
C ARG A 18 -2.38 -13.59 8.21
N PHE A 19 -1.77 -14.15 9.26
CA PHE A 19 -2.50 -14.99 10.21
C PHE A 19 -3.44 -14.15 11.10
N GLY A 20 -3.17 -12.85 11.27
CA GLY A 20 -3.99 -11.96 12.09
C GLY A 20 -5.43 -11.76 11.59
N GLU A 21 -5.69 -11.97 10.31
CA GLU A 21 -7.02 -11.90 9.69
C GLU A 21 -7.74 -13.26 9.73
N MET A 22 -7.04 -14.32 10.12
CA MET A 22 -7.51 -15.69 10.03
C MET A 22 -8.23 -16.09 11.33
N GLN A 23 -9.48 -16.50 11.19
CA GLN A 23 -10.30 -16.98 12.30
C GLN A 23 -10.58 -18.47 12.10
N LEU A 24 -9.89 -19.30 12.90
CA LEU A 24 -10.01 -20.76 12.89
C LEU A 24 -11.28 -21.24 13.59
N ASP A 25 -11.55 -20.71 14.79
CA ASP A 25 -12.72 -21.09 15.58
C ASP A 25 -13.65 -19.88 15.77
N PHE A 26 -14.96 -20.14 15.68
CA PHE A 26 -15.98 -19.09 15.85
C PHE A 26 -15.92 -18.42 17.23
N ARG A 27 -15.44 -19.15 18.25
CA ARG A 27 -15.35 -18.69 19.64
C ARG A 27 -14.01 -18.03 19.99
N THR A 28 -12.98 -18.19 19.16
CA THR A 28 -11.66 -17.60 19.40
C THR A 28 -11.51 -16.29 18.61
N PRO A 29 -10.74 -15.32 19.14
CA PRO A 29 -10.42 -14.11 18.40
C PRO A 29 -9.60 -14.43 17.13
N PRO A 30 -9.64 -13.57 16.11
CA PRO A 30 -8.83 -13.73 14.90
C PRO A 30 -7.34 -13.58 15.22
N GLY A 31 -6.51 -14.43 14.62
CA GLY A 31 -5.07 -14.48 14.90
C GLY A 31 -4.72 -15.20 16.22
N PHE A 32 -5.54 -16.17 16.62
CA PHE A 32 -5.28 -17.00 17.79
C PHE A 32 -4.45 -18.23 17.44
N ASP A 33 -3.33 -18.41 18.13
CA ASP A 33 -2.48 -19.59 17.96
C ASP A 33 -2.92 -20.71 18.92
N ARG A 34 -3.46 -21.80 18.36
CA ARG A 34 -3.93 -22.96 19.13
C ARG A 34 -2.82 -23.72 19.87
N THR A 35 -1.59 -23.74 19.36
CA THR A 35 -0.49 -24.46 20.02
C THR A 35 0.03 -23.70 21.24
N ARG A 36 0.03 -22.36 21.15
CA ARG A 36 0.51 -21.46 22.20
C ARG A 36 -0.60 -20.93 23.09
N ASN A 37 -1.86 -21.20 22.75
CA ASN A 37 -3.06 -20.69 23.41
C ASN A 37 -3.02 -19.18 23.65
N ALA A 38 -2.49 -18.43 22.68
CA ALA A 38 -2.27 -16.99 22.81
C ALA A 38 -2.63 -16.26 21.51
N GLU A 39 -3.14 -15.05 21.65
CA GLU A 39 -3.33 -14.13 20.53
C GLU A 39 -1.99 -13.53 20.11
N ILE A 40 -1.79 -13.43 18.79
CA ILE A 40 -0.58 -12.89 18.18
C ILE A 40 -0.48 -11.40 18.44
N GLY A 41 0.70 -10.94 18.85
CA GLY A 41 0.94 -9.54 19.19
C GLY A 41 0.92 -8.58 17.99
N ASN A 42 1.50 -8.99 16.86
CA ASN A 42 1.53 -8.20 15.62
C ASN A 42 0.74 -8.90 14.51
N LYS A 43 -0.42 -8.35 14.14
CA LYS A 43 -1.32 -8.89 13.12
C LYS A 43 -0.93 -8.45 11.69
N ASP A 44 -0.38 -7.25 11.56
CA ASP A 44 -0.08 -6.63 10.27
C ASP A 44 1.41 -6.79 9.90
N ILE A 45 1.73 -7.92 9.29
CA ILE A 45 3.10 -8.24 8.85
C ILE A 45 3.20 -8.05 7.34
N LYS A 46 4.22 -7.30 6.90
CA LYS A 46 4.54 -7.09 5.47
C LYS A 46 6.02 -7.37 5.21
N PHE A 47 6.30 -8.01 4.07
CA PHE A 47 7.66 -8.29 3.64
C PHE A 47 8.15 -7.30 2.59
N LYS A 48 9.40 -6.88 2.75
CA LYS A 48 10.14 -6.10 1.74
C LYS A 48 10.75 -7.02 0.69
N HIS A 49 11.55 -7.99 1.13
CA HIS A 49 12.39 -8.83 0.26
C HIS A 49 11.86 -10.26 0.03
N LEU A 50 10.76 -10.64 0.65
CA LEU A 50 10.14 -11.96 0.49
C LEU A 50 8.74 -11.82 -0.09
N GLU A 51 8.29 -12.86 -0.79
CA GLU A 51 6.90 -13.08 -1.18
C GLU A 51 6.45 -14.50 -0.80
N GLU A 52 5.18 -14.64 -0.45
CA GLU A 52 4.56 -15.95 -0.24
C GLU A 52 4.42 -16.66 -1.59
N ALA A 53 5.07 -17.81 -1.73
CA ALA A 53 5.02 -18.61 -2.96
C ALA A 53 3.98 -19.72 -2.87
N PHE A 54 3.88 -20.35 -1.70
CA PHE A 54 2.90 -21.40 -1.43
C PHE A 54 2.62 -21.49 0.06
N THR A 55 1.36 -21.74 0.42
CA THR A 55 0.94 -22.09 1.77
C THR A 55 0.00 -23.28 1.68
N SER A 56 0.27 -24.32 2.47
CA SER A 56 -0.59 -25.51 2.53
C SER A 56 -1.98 -25.18 3.07
N GLU A 57 -2.98 -26.00 2.77
CA GLU A 57 -4.38 -25.83 3.20
C GLU A 57 -4.53 -25.56 4.70
N HIS A 58 -3.90 -26.39 5.54
CA HIS A 58 -3.95 -26.25 7.01
C HIS A 58 -2.78 -25.44 7.58
N TRP A 59 -2.04 -24.70 6.74
CA TRP A 59 -0.95 -23.79 7.14
C TRP A 59 0.18 -24.46 7.94
N LEU A 60 0.38 -25.77 7.76
CA LEU A 60 1.52 -26.51 8.33
C LEU A 60 2.84 -26.16 7.61
N VAL A 61 2.78 -25.94 6.30
CA VAL A 61 3.96 -25.64 5.48
C VAL A 61 3.75 -24.32 4.75
N ARG A 62 4.73 -23.41 4.89
CA ARG A 62 4.77 -22.11 4.21
C ARG A 62 6.08 -21.97 3.46
N ILE A 63 6.00 -21.74 2.16
CA ILE A 63 7.15 -21.60 1.27
C ILE A 63 7.21 -20.14 0.82
N TYR A 64 8.34 -19.50 1.12
CA TYR A 64 8.61 -18.13 0.74
C TYR A 64 9.67 -18.09 -0.35
N LYS A 65 9.50 -17.15 -1.28
CA LYS A 65 10.46 -16.86 -2.32
C LYS A 65 11.15 -15.55 -2.04
N VAL A 66 12.46 -15.53 -2.23
CA VAL A 66 13.26 -14.31 -2.15
C VAL A 66 13.04 -13.49 -3.43
N LYS A 67 12.65 -12.24 -3.26
CA LYS A 67 12.51 -11.30 -4.37
C LYS A 67 13.89 -10.93 -4.91
N LYS A 68 13.93 -10.61 -6.20
CA LYS A 68 15.12 -9.97 -6.78
C LYS A 68 15.35 -8.62 -6.11
N LEU A 69 16.59 -8.13 -6.19
CA LEU A 69 16.94 -6.80 -5.70
C LEU A 69 16.04 -5.73 -6.33
N ASP A 70 15.79 -4.67 -5.58
CA ASP A 70 14.99 -3.55 -6.04
C ASP A 70 15.64 -2.92 -7.28
N ASN A 71 14.82 -2.52 -8.27
CA ASN A 71 15.31 -2.01 -9.54
C ASN A 71 16.13 -0.71 -9.39
N ARG A 72 15.82 0.11 -8.38
CA ARG A 72 16.50 1.38 -8.06
C ARG A 72 16.37 1.70 -6.58
N GLU A 73 17.37 2.39 -6.06
CA GLU A 73 17.32 2.95 -4.70
C GLU A 73 16.36 4.15 -4.62
N THR A 74 15.61 4.24 -3.54
CA THR A 74 14.70 5.34 -3.24
C THR A 74 15.27 6.22 -2.15
N LEU A 75 14.88 7.50 -2.12
CA LEU A 75 15.20 8.37 -0.98
C LEU A 75 14.47 7.88 0.28
N ASP A 76 15.21 7.62 1.35
CA ASP A 76 14.63 7.24 2.65
C ASP A 76 13.78 8.35 3.27
N HIS A 77 14.09 9.60 2.92
CA HIS A 77 13.41 10.78 3.41
C HIS A 77 12.60 11.47 2.31
N LYS A 78 11.53 12.15 2.73
CA LYS A 78 10.73 12.97 1.82
C LYS A 78 11.60 14.12 1.30
N PRO A 79 11.43 14.54 0.03
CA PRO A 79 12.17 15.68 -0.51
C PRO A 79 11.92 16.93 0.33
N ARG A 80 12.94 17.77 0.45
CA ARG A 80 12.95 18.96 1.31
C ARG A 80 11.75 19.86 1.03
N LEU A 81 11.05 20.26 2.09
CA LEU A 81 9.99 21.26 2.06
C LEU A 81 10.36 22.38 3.04
N THR A 82 10.23 23.62 2.60
CA THR A 82 10.53 24.83 3.39
C THR A 82 9.25 25.62 3.62
N ASN A 83 9.16 26.35 4.74
CA ASN A 83 7.99 27.16 5.11
C ASN A 83 8.01 28.60 4.54
N ILE A 84 8.99 28.94 3.70
CA ILE A 84 9.15 30.27 3.08
C ILE A 84 7.92 30.64 2.23
N LEU A 85 7.36 29.65 1.53
CA LEU A 85 6.14 29.80 0.72
C LEU A 85 5.11 28.74 1.14
N PRO A 86 3.83 29.11 1.31
CA PRO A 86 2.79 28.16 1.67
C PRO A 86 2.57 27.14 0.54
N LYS A 87 2.70 25.86 0.85
CA LYS A 87 2.47 24.78 -0.11
C LYS A 87 0.99 24.49 -0.28
N GLN A 88 0.39 24.99 -1.36
CA GLN A 88 -0.96 24.60 -1.76
C GLN A 88 -0.95 23.20 -2.40
N LYS A 89 -1.38 22.17 -1.65
CA LYS A 89 -1.47 20.79 -2.14
C LYS A 89 -2.64 20.65 -3.11
N TYR A 90 -2.34 20.41 -4.38
CA TYR A 90 -3.37 20.17 -5.39
C TYR A 90 -4.13 18.86 -5.10
N LEU A 91 -5.45 18.94 -5.03
CA LEU A 91 -6.32 17.76 -4.94
C LEU A 91 -6.69 17.27 -6.35
N SER A 92 -6.46 15.99 -6.60
CA SER A 92 -6.81 15.37 -7.88
C SER A 92 -8.31 15.39 -8.12
N LYS A 93 -8.75 15.88 -9.28
CA LYS A 93 -10.14 15.80 -9.76
C LYS A 93 -10.40 14.58 -10.67
N LYS A 94 -9.52 13.56 -10.61
CA LYS A 94 -9.61 12.36 -11.44
C LYS A 94 -10.66 11.40 -10.86
N THR A 95 -11.50 10.86 -11.74
CA THR A 95 -12.46 9.79 -11.42
C THR A 95 -12.32 8.67 -12.45
N ALA A 96 -12.98 7.52 -12.23
CA ALA A 96 -12.98 6.42 -13.20
C ALA A 96 -13.42 6.89 -14.61
N LYS A 97 -14.41 7.80 -14.67
CA LYS A 97 -14.90 8.42 -15.91
C LYS A 97 -14.02 9.59 -16.40
N ARG A 98 -13.47 10.40 -15.49
CA ARG A 98 -12.64 11.58 -15.83
C ARG A 98 -11.18 11.32 -15.50
N LYS A 99 -10.41 10.85 -16.49
CA LYS A 99 -8.97 10.56 -16.34
C LYS A 99 -8.04 11.74 -16.68
N ARG A 100 -8.58 12.93 -17.00
CA ARG A 100 -7.81 14.11 -17.43
C ARG A 100 -7.03 14.74 -16.26
N GLY A 101 -5.73 15.00 -16.48
CA GLY A 101 -4.86 15.69 -15.52
C GLY A 101 -5.02 17.22 -15.50
N TYR A 102 -4.26 17.86 -14.62
CA TYR A 102 -4.19 19.31 -14.45
C TYR A 102 -2.76 19.81 -14.66
N ILE A 103 -2.62 20.92 -15.38
CA ILE A 103 -1.37 21.60 -15.67
C ILE A 103 -1.56 23.04 -15.20
N LYS A 104 -0.63 23.57 -14.38
CA LYS A 104 -0.75 24.92 -13.79
C LYS A 104 -0.82 26.00 -14.88
N ASN A 105 0.17 26.03 -15.76
CA ASN A 105 0.30 27.06 -16.81
C ASN A 105 -0.17 26.52 -18.16
N LYS A 106 -1.44 26.10 -18.24
CA LYS A 106 -2.01 25.54 -19.47
C LYS A 106 -2.59 26.64 -20.37
N LEU A 107 -2.11 26.73 -21.60
CA LEU A 107 -2.67 27.63 -22.62
C LEU A 107 -4.13 27.25 -22.94
N ILE A 108 -5.02 28.24 -22.93
CA ILE A 108 -6.44 28.06 -23.25
C ILE A 108 -6.62 28.24 -24.75
N LEU A 109 -7.08 27.18 -25.41
CA LEU A 109 -7.44 27.23 -26.82
C LEU A 109 -8.78 27.97 -26.99
N LYS A 110 -8.73 29.25 -27.38
CA LYS A 110 -9.92 30.01 -27.80
C LYS A 110 -10.23 29.68 -29.27
N LYS A 111 -11.26 28.88 -29.53
CA LYS A 111 -11.77 28.69 -30.90
C LYS A 111 -12.61 29.91 -31.28
N GLY A 112 -12.32 30.53 -32.43
CA GLY A 112 -13.12 31.63 -32.96
C GLY A 112 -14.56 31.18 -33.26
N LYS A 113 -15.54 32.05 -33.01
CA LYS A 113 -16.92 31.86 -33.49
C LYS A 113 -16.98 32.35 -34.94
N ARG A 114 -17.54 31.54 -35.86
CA ARG A 114 -17.85 31.99 -37.22
C ARG A 114 -18.88 33.14 -37.14
N PRO A 115 -18.63 34.30 -37.77
CA PRO A 115 -19.62 35.37 -37.83
C PRO A 115 -20.82 34.90 -38.66
N ASN A 116 -22.03 35.19 -38.16
CA ASN A 116 -23.26 34.85 -38.88
C ASN A 116 -23.40 35.83 -40.05
N ARG A 117 -23.33 35.33 -41.29
CA ARG A 117 -23.50 36.15 -42.50
C ARG A 117 -24.94 36.64 -42.51
N LYS A 118 -25.18 37.90 -42.14
CA LYS A 118 -26.46 38.55 -42.45
C LYS A 118 -26.47 38.78 -43.96
N THR A 119 -27.35 38.08 -44.66
CA THR A 119 -27.71 38.40 -46.03
C THR A 119 -28.41 39.76 -46.01
N VAL A 120 -27.82 40.73 -46.70
CA VAL A 120 -28.45 42.02 -47.05
C VAL A 120 -29.45 41.76 -48.16
#